data_AF-A0A7K8CWV5-F1
#
_entry.id   AF-A0A7K8CWV5-F1
#
_cell.length_a   1.000
_cell.length_b   1.000
_cell.length_c   1.000
_cell.angle_alpha   90.00
_cell.angle_beta   90.00
_cell.angle_gamma   90.00
#
_symmetry.space_group_name_H-M   'P 1'
#
loop_
_entity.id
_entity.type
_entity.pdbx_description
1 polymer ?
#
loop_
_entity_poly.entity_id
_entity_poly.type
_entity_poly.pdbx_seq_one_letter_code
_entity_poly.pdbx_strand_id
1 'polypeptide(L)'
;LEPRLAHLGVQVKGEEEEENTLEVKETKVKGKSGKFFSVKLPSPLAPGAKVRVSVEMVFTHVLQPYPTHITQSEKQFVVFEGNHYFYSPYVTKTQTTRVKLASRNVESYTKLGNPSRTEDMIEYGPFKDIAPYSQDTLKVHYENNSPFLTITSMTRVIEVSHWGNIAVEETVDLKHTGAVLKGPFSRYDYQRQPDSGISSVKSFKTILPAAAQDVYYRDEIGNISTSHLLVLDDSVEMEIRPRFPLFGGWKTHYIIGYNLPSYEYLYNLGDQYALKMRFVDHVFDEQVTDSLTVKIVLPEGAKNIHVDSPYEINRASDELHYTYLDTFGRPVIVAHKSNLVEQHIQDIVVHYTFNKILMLQEPLLVVGAFYILFFTVIVYVRLDFSITKDPAAEARMKVACITEQVLTLVNKRLGLYRHFDEAVNKYKQSRDISTLNSGKKSLEMEHKALTNEIASLQSKLKTEGSDLCDKVSEIQKLDGQVKELVLKSSVEAERLVAGKLKKDTYIENEKMHSNKRQDLVSKIDNILDAL
;
A
#
# COMPACT_ATOMS: atom_id res chain seq x y z
N LEU A 1 43.51 7.36 5.76
CA LEU A 1 42.32 6.53 6.08
C LEU A 1 41.18 7.34 6.70
N GLU A 2 41.45 8.36 7.53
CA GLU A 2 40.45 9.19 8.22
C GLU A 2 39.18 9.58 7.41
N PRO A 3 39.25 10.16 6.19
CA PRO A 3 38.05 10.56 5.45
C PRO A 3 37.20 9.38 4.94
N ARG A 4 37.72 8.15 5.05
CA ARG A 4 37.09 6.90 4.62
C ARG A 4 36.48 6.11 5.78
N LEU A 5 36.57 6.60 7.02
CA LEU A 5 35.96 5.96 8.18
C LEU A 5 34.42 6.02 8.07
N ALA A 6 33.77 4.86 8.05
CA ALA A 6 32.32 4.75 8.00
C ALA A 6 31.74 4.48 9.40
N HIS A 7 32.30 3.51 10.13
CA HIS A 7 31.82 3.11 11.44
C HIS A 7 32.98 2.95 12.43
N LEU A 8 32.75 3.33 13.69
CA LEU A 8 33.65 3.08 14.80
C LEU A 8 32.81 2.62 16.01
N GLY A 9 32.95 1.35 16.36
CA GLY A 9 32.32 0.71 17.50
C GLY A 9 33.33 0.41 18.60
N VAL A 10 32.95 0.60 19.85
CA VAL A 10 33.80 0.28 21.01
C VAL A 10 32.99 -0.56 21.99
N GLN A 11 33.54 -1.69 22.39
CA GLN A 11 32.91 -2.60 23.34
C GLN A 11 33.86 -2.89 24.51
N VAL A 12 33.28 -3.11 25.68
CA VAL A 12 34.02 -3.58 26.85
C VAL A 12 33.45 -4.92 27.27
N LYS A 13 34.35 -5.89 27.47
CA LYS A 13 33.99 -7.22 27.95
C LYS A 13 33.73 -7.15 29.45
N GLY A 14 32.49 -7.42 29.88
CA GLY A 14 32.10 -7.51 31.29
C GLY A 14 32.65 -8.77 31.99
N GLU A 15 32.42 -8.87 33.31
CA GLU A 15 32.69 -10.08 34.10
C GLU A 15 31.67 -11.19 33.80
N GLU A 16 30.44 -10.82 33.47
CA GLU A 16 29.45 -11.65 32.78
C GLU A 16 29.66 -11.42 31.27
N GLU A 17 29.57 -12.45 30.43
CA GLU A 17 29.91 -12.43 28.99
C GLU A 17 29.09 -11.45 28.12
N GLU A 18 28.39 -10.47 28.71
CA GLU A 18 27.70 -9.40 28.02
C GLU A 18 28.70 -8.33 27.53
N GLU A 19 28.78 -8.16 26.20
CA GLU A 19 29.54 -7.09 25.56
C GLU A 19 28.73 -5.80 25.58
N ASN A 20 29.15 -4.83 26.40
CA ASN A 20 28.52 -3.52 26.46
C ASN A 20 29.11 -2.60 25.39
N THR A 21 28.28 -2.18 24.43
CA THR A 21 28.65 -1.17 23.43
C THR A 21 28.69 0.21 24.09
N LEU A 22 29.81 0.92 23.92
CA LEU A 22 30.03 2.23 24.54
C LEU A 22 29.76 3.36 23.56
N GLU A 23 29.21 4.46 24.09
CA GLU A 23 29.00 5.69 23.33
C GLU A 23 30.35 6.33 22.97
N VAL A 24 30.55 6.56 21.67
CA VAL A 24 31.76 7.19 21.11
C VAL A 24 31.46 8.65 20.81
N LYS A 25 32.29 9.57 21.30
CA LYS A 25 32.17 11.02 21.03
C LYS A 25 33.41 11.58 20.39
N GLU A 26 33.24 12.34 19.30
CA GLU A 26 34.34 13.08 18.70
C GLU A 26 34.90 14.12 19.70
N THR A 27 36.22 14.24 19.73
CA THR A 27 36.95 15.15 20.63
C THR A 27 38.16 15.76 19.92
N LYS A 28 38.75 16.79 20.52
CA LYS A 28 39.95 17.46 20.01
C LYS A 28 41.10 17.31 20.99
N VAL A 29 42.26 16.89 20.48
CA VAL A 29 43.50 16.78 21.25
C VAL A 29 44.38 18.00 20.97
N LYS A 30 44.79 18.73 22.02
CA LYS A 30 45.61 19.94 21.87
C LYS A 30 46.93 19.63 21.13
N GLY A 31 47.24 20.41 20.10
CA GLY A 31 48.48 20.29 19.33
C GLY A 31 48.51 19.15 18.31
N LYS A 32 47.37 18.48 18.06
CA LYS A 32 47.26 17.42 17.05
C LYS A 32 46.10 17.71 16.09
N SER A 33 46.32 17.40 14.82
CA SER A 33 45.31 17.47 13.75
C SER A 33 44.71 16.09 13.49
N GLY A 34 43.45 16.07 13.04
CA GLY A 34 42.69 14.84 12.77
C GLY A 34 41.50 14.66 13.71
N LYS A 35 40.63 13.72 13.37
CA LYS A 35 39.50 13.27 14.19
C LYS A 35 39.98 12.36 15.31
N PHE A 36 39.64 12.75 16.54
CA PHE A 36 39.88 11.94 17.73
C PHE A 36 38.55 11.55 18.36
N PHE A 37 38.53 10.42 19.03
CA PHE A 37 37.35 9.91 19.69
C PHE A 37 37.64 9.67 21.17
N SER A 38 36.63 9.96 21.99
CA SER A 38 36.63 9.70 23.42
C SER A 38 35.51 8.73 23.75
N VAL A 39 35.78 7.84 24.69
CA VAL A 39 34.85 6.80 25.13
C VAL A 39 34.79 6.85 26.64
N LYS A 40 33.58 6.81 27.20
CA LYS A 40 33.36 6.78 28.64
C LYS A 40 33.23 5.32 29.10
N LEU A 41 34.15 4.87 29.94
CA LEU A 41 34.07 3.54 30.55
C LEU A 41 32.87 3.48 31.53
N PRO A 42 32.22 2.30 31.69
CA PRO A 42 31.11 2.12 32.62
C PRO A 42 31.49 2.46 34.07
N SER A 43 32.68 2.05 34.49
CA SER A 43 33.25 2.35 35.80
C SER A 43 34.66 2.93 35.67
N PRO A 44 35.06 3.88 36.55
CA PRO A 44 36.43 4.39 36.58
C PRO A 44 37.45 3.29 36.88
N LEU A 45 38.54 3.26 36.12
CA LEU A 45 39.62 2.29 36.31
C LEU A 45 40.57 2.74 37.43
N ALA A 46 40.73 1.92 38.48
CA ALA A 46 41.66 2.19 39.57
C ALA A 46 43.14 2.09 39.13
N PRO A 47 44.08 2.80 39.80
CA PRO A 47 45.51 2.66 39.50
C PRO A 47 45.99 1.21 39.59
N GLY A 48 46.62 0.71 38.53
CA GLY A 48 47.11 -0.67 38.44
C GLY A 48 46.10 -1.71 37.95
N ALA A 49 44.81 -1.35 37.86
CA ALA A 49 43.78 -2.21 37.28
C ALA A 49 43.93 -2.30 35.75
N LYS A 50 43.31 -3.33 35.16
CA LYS A 50 43.32 -3.59 33.71
C LYS A 50 41.90 -3.72 33.20
N VAL A 51 41.67 -3.25 31.98
CA VAL A 51 40.40 -3.43 31.26
C VAL A 51 40.69 -3.88 29.84
N ARG A 52 39.84 -4.75 29.30
CA ARG A 52 39.90 -5.18 27.90
C ARG A 52 38.85 -4.43 27.12
N VAL A 53 39.31 -3.66 26.13
CA VAL A 53 38.47 -2.89 25.21
C VAL A 53 38.63 -3.48 23.82
N SER A 54 37.52 -3.75 23.16
CA SER A 54 37.47 -4.09 21.73
C SER A 54 37.11 -2.83 20.95
N VAL A 55 37.84 -2.55 19.88
CA VAL A 55 37.60 -1.40 19.00
C VAL A 55 37.47 -1.92 17.58
N GLU A 56 36.32 -1.69 16.97
CA GLU A 56 36.02 -2.04 15.59
C GLU A 56 35.95 -0.77 14.75
N MET A 57 36.61 -0.78 13.59
CA MET A 57 36.59 0.33 12.63
C MET A 57 36.34 -0.22 11.24
N VAL A 58 35.36 0.36 10.55
CA VAL A 58 35.04 0.02 9.16
C VAL A 58 35.43 1.18 8.28
N PHE A 59 36.28 0.91 7.29
CA PHE A 59 36.70 1.88 6.29
C PHE A 59 36.20 1.48 4.90
N THR A 60 35.63 2.44 4.18
CA THR A 60 35.08 2.22 2.84
C THR A 60 36.02 2.76 1.77
N HIS A 61 35.98 2.24 0.54
CA HIS A 61 36.77 2.76 -0.59
C HIS A 61 38.29 2.84 -0.34
N VAL A 62 38.83 1.90 0.44
CA VAL A 62 40.27 1.84 0.76
C VAL A 62 41.05 0.84 -0.09
N LEU A 63 40.37 -0.16 -0.65
CA LEU A 63 40.98 -1.14 -1.54
C LEU A 63 41.00 -0.58 -2.97
N GLN A 64 42.19 -0.40 -3.52
CA GLN A 64 42.36 0.17 -4.86
C GLN A 64 42.72 -0.92 -5.86
N PRO A 65 41.95 -1.10 -6.95
CA PRO A 65 42.31 -2.05 -7.99
C PRO A 65 43.66 -1.72 -8.64
N TYR A 66 44.54 -2.71 -8.70
CA TYR A 66 45.85 -2.60 -9.33
C TYR A 66 46.20 -3.94 -9.99
N PRO A 67 46.03 -4.07 -11.32
CA PRO A 67 45.76 -3.01 -12.29
C PRO A 67 44.34 -2.40 -12.16
N THR A 68 44.19 -1.14 -12.59
CA THR A 68 42.89 -0.43 -12.57
C THR A 68 41.92 -0.92 -13.65
N HIS A 69 42.44 -1.62 -14.66
CA HIS A 69 41.70 -2.13 -15.80
C HIS A 69 42.07 -3.59 -16.04
N ILE A 70 41.08 -4.46 -16.20
CA ILE A 70 41.24 -5.90 -16.46
C ILE A 70 40.35 -6.33 -17.63
N THR A 71 40.83 -7.25 -18.43
CA THR A 71 40.03 -7.91 -19.47
C THR A 71 39.04 -8.89 -18.85
N GLN A 72 38.08 -9.36 -19.63
CA GLN A 72 37.01 -10.26 -19.16
C GLN A 72 37.54 -11.56 -18.49
N SER A 73 38.71 -12.06 -18.91
CA SER A 73 39.31 -13.31 -18.42
C SER A 73 40.38 -13.10 -17.33
N GLU A 74 40.71 -11.86 -17.00
CA GLU A 74 41.74 -11.55 -16.01
C GLU A 74 41.16 -11.52 -14.59
N LYS A 75 42.02 -11.83 -13.62
CA LYS A 75 41.71 -11.76 -12.20
C LYS A 75 41.95 -10.36 -11.67
N GLN A 76 41.17 -9.97 -10.66
CA GLN A 76 41.30 -8.70 -9.99
C GLN A 76 42.34 -8.79 -8.87
N PHE A 77 43.28 -7.85 -8.88
CA PHE A 77 44.21 -7.60 -7.79
C PHE A 77 43.95 -6.23 -7.20
N VAL A 78 44.14 -6.10 -5.88
CA VAL A 78 43.91 -4.86 -5.15
C VAL A 78 45.08 -4.55 -4.24
N VAL A 79 45.29 -3.26 -4.02
CA VAL A 79 46.27 -2.71 -3.10
C VAL A 79 45.54 -2.13 -1.91
N PHE A 80 45.95 -2.54 -0.72
CA PHE A 80 45.58 -1.92 0.55
C PHE A 80 46.79 -1.16 1.10
N GLU A 81 46.57 0.09 1.52
CA GLU A 81 47.57 0.92 2.20
C GLU A 81 47.04 1.34 3.58
N GLY A 82 47.77 0.96 4.62
CA GLY A 82 47.42 1.20 6.01
C GLY A 82 48.63 1.54 6.88
N ASN A 83 48.51 1.26 8.18
CA ASN A 83 49.57 1.50 9.16
C ASN A 83 50.00 0.16 9.79
N HIS A 84 51.31 -0.06 9.95
CA HIS A 84 51.78 -1.27 10.66
C HIS A 84 51.42 -1.22 12.15
N TYR A 85 51.54 -0.03 12.75
CA TYR A 85 51.36 0.18 14.18
C TYR A 85 49.93 0.58 14.53
N PHE A 86 49.54 0.32 15.78
CA PHE A 86 48.34 0.91 16.34
C PHE A 86 48.56 2.41 16.57
N TYR A 87 47.95 3.24 15.71
CA TYR A 87 48.06 4.69 15.80
C TYR A 87 47.25 5.20 16.99
N SER A 88 47.92 5.42 18.13
CA SER A 88 47.25 5.80 19.38
C SER A 88 48.00 6.93 20.11
N PRO A 89 47.31 7.72 20.95
CA PRO A 89 47.94 8.75 21.78
C PRO A 89 48.71 8.16 22.99
N TYR A 90 48.66 6.85 23.18
CA TYR A 90 49.27 6.14 24.30
C TYR A 90 50.51 5.34 23.86
N VAL A 91 51.44 5.15 24.78
CA VAL A 91 52.56 4.21 24.59
C VAL A 91 51.98 2.80 24.63
N THR A 92 52.37 1.95 23.68
CA THR A 92 51.98 0.54 23.67
C THR A 92 53.18 -0.34 23.96
N LYS A 93 53.01 -1.33 24.84
CA LYS A 93 54.10 -2.27 25.20
C LYS A 93 54.34 -3.35 24.15
N THR A 94 53.26 -3.92 23.61
CA THR A 94 53.33 -5.04 22.65
C THR A 94 52.22 -4.88 21.62
N GLN A 95 52.56 -4.97 20.33
CA GLN A 95 51.60 -4.93 19.23
C GLN A 95 51.84 -6.08 18.27
N THR A 96 50.78 -6.73 17.82
CA THR A 96 50.82 -7.74 16.75
C THR A 96 49.70 -7.40 15.77
N THR A 97 50.04 -7.34 14.48
CA THR A 97 49.08 -6.98 13.42
C THR A 97 48.87 -8.19 12.52
N ARG A 98 47.63 -8.65 12.41
CA ARG A 98 47.24 -9.77 11.53
C ARG A 98 46.36 -9.26 10.41
N VAL A 99 46.75 -9.54 9.17
CA VAL A 99 46.02 -9.15 7.97
C VAL A 99 45.45 -10.41 7.31
N LYS A 100 44.12 -10.53 7.28
CA LYS A 100 43.40 -11.58 6.57
C LYS A 100 43.11 -11.11 5.14
N LEU A 101 43.41 -11.96 4.16
CA LEU A 101 43.26 -11.66 2.73
C LEU A 101 42.08 -12.43 2.13
N ALA A 102 41.61 -11.98 0.96
CA ALA A 102 40.54 -12.66 0.22
C ALA A 102 41.02 -13.96 -0.44
N SER A 103 42.33 -14.09 -0.64
CA SER A 103 42.93 -15.27 -1.25
C SER A 103 44.38 -15.45 -0.80
N ARG A 104 44.90 -16.66 -1.04
CA ARG A 104 46.32 -16.98 -0.84
C ARG A 104 47.25 -16.35 -1.88
N ASN A 105 46.75 -15.67 -2.92
CA ASN A 105 47.58 -15.14 -3.99
C ASN A 105 47.99 -13.70 -3.66
N VAL A 106 49.27 -13.52 -3.32
CA VAL A 106 49.84 -12.25 -2.87
C VAL A 106 51.01 -11.90 -3.79
N GLU A 107 50.94 -10.73 -4.42
CA GLU A 107 51.99 -10.20 -5.30
C GLU A 107 53.12 -9.58 -4.48
N SER A 108 52.77 -8.70 -3.54
CA SER A 108 53.76 -8.03 -2.68
C SER A 108 53.16 -7.61 -1.34
N TYR A 109 54.01 -7.55 -0.33
CA TYR A 109 53.67 -7.01 1.00
C TYR A 109 54.92 -6.46 1.68
N THR A 110 54.74 -5.46 2.55
CA THR A 110 55.81 -4.86 3.33
C THR A 110 56.49 -5.89 4.24
N LYS A 111 57.79 -5.75 4.50
CA LYS A 111 58.61 -6.76 5.21
C LYS A 111 59.08 -6.33 6.61
N LEU A 112 58.40 -5.36 7.21
CA LEU A 112 58.78 -4.84 8.51
C LEU A 112 58.73 -5.93 9.58
N GLY A 113 59.85 -6.18 10.26
CA GLY A 113 59.92 -7.13 11.37
C GLY A 113 59.86 -8.60 10.96
N ASN A 114 60.25 -8.95 9.73
CA ASN A 114 60.24 -10.33 9.20
C ASN A 114 58.87 -11.03 9.35
N PRO A 115 57.81 -10.49 8.72
CA PRO A 115 56.44 -11.00 8.88
C PRO A 115 56.33 -12.45 8.42
N SER A 116 55.56 -13.24 9.18
CA SER A 116 55.18 -14.60 8.80
C SER A 116 53.95 -14.57 7.90
N ARG A 117 53.85 -15.55 7.01
CA ARG A 117 52.69 -15.73 6.13
C ARG A 117 52.23 -17.18 6.21
N THR A 118 50.94 -17.36 6.45
CA THR A 118 50.26 -18.65 6.50
C THR A 118 49.03 -18.57 5.62
N GLU A 119 49.04 -19.26 4.49
CA GLU A 119 47.94 -19.28 3.51
C GLU A 119 47.46 -17.88 3.08
N ASP A 120 46.32 -17.43 3.62
CA ASP A 120 45.64 -16.16 3.37
C ASP A 120 45.88 -15.12 4.47
N MET A 121 46.73 -15.40 5.46
CA MET A 121 47.03 -14.50 6.57
C MET A 121 48.49 -14.06 6.59
N ILE A 122 48.72 -12.77 6.86
CA ILE A 122 50.05 -12.18 7.10
C ILE A 122 50.10 -11.64 8.53
N GLU A 123 51.10 -12.04 9.30
CA GLU A 123 51.30 -11.59 10.69
C GLU A 123 52.59 -10.78 10.82
N TYR A 124 52.45 -9.57 11.36
CA TYR A 124 53.53 -8.62 11.64
C TYR A 124 53.76 -8.49 13.13
N GLY A 125 55.04 -8.38 13.52
CA GLY A 125 55.45 -8.27 14.91
C GLY A 125 55.71 -9.63 15.56
N PRO A 126 55.80 -9.70 16.90
CA PRO A 126 55.40 -8.66 17.85
C PRO A 126 56.36 -7.47 17.89
N PHE A 127 55.81 -6.25 17.80
CA PHE A 127 56.54 -5.00 18.01
C PHE A 127 56.51 -4.63 19.50
N LYS A 128 57.64 -4.19 20.05
CA LYS A 128 57.78 -3.82 21.47
C LYS A 128 57.98 -2.32 21.64
N ASP A 129 57.38 -1.77 22.69
CA ASP A 129 57.59 -0.40 23.19
C ASP A 129 57.46 0.68 22.09
N ILE A 130 56.30 0.71 21.43
CA ILE A 130 56.00 1.67 20.35
C ILE A 130 55.53 3.00 20.95
N ALA A 131 56.14 4.09 20.45
CA ALA A 131 55.89 5.45 20.91
C ALA A 131 54.48 5.94 20.50
N PRO A 132 53.91 6.94 21.20
CA PRO A 132 52.62 7.52 20.84
C PRO A 132 52.66 8.10 19.42
N TYR A 133 51.54 7.98 18.69
CA TYR A 133 51.38 8.46 17.32
C TYR A 133 52.39 7.88 16.31
N SER A 134 52.87 6.65 16.53
CA SER A 134 53.79 5.99 15.60
C SER A 134 53.08 5.62 14.30
N GLN A 135 53.71 5.96 13.18
CA GLN A 135 53.18 5.74 11.85
C GLN A 135 54.26 5.14 10.95
N ASP A 136 53.91 4.05 10.27
CA ASP A 136 54.74 3.38 9.26
C ASP A 136 53.83 2.69 8.25
N THR A 137 54.13 2.87 6.96
CA THR A 137 53.23 2.47 5.87
C THR A 137 53.19 0.95 5.71
N LEU A 138 52.02 0.35 5.94
CA LEU A 138 51.72 -1.03 5.58
C LEU A 138 51.12 -1.06 4.19
N LYS A 139 51.66 -1.89 3.29
CA LYS A 139 51.13 -2.04 1.94
C LYS A 139 51.05 -3.52 1.56
N VAL A 140 49.89 -3.94 1.07
CA VAL A 140 49.64 -5.33 0.63
C VAL A 140 48.96 -5.32 -0.73
N HIS A 141 49.50 -6.07 -1.68
CA HIS A 141 48.96 -6.25 -3.04
C HIS A 141 48.63 -7.73 -3.25
N TYR A 142 47.35 -8.04 -3.45
CA TYR A 142 46.85 -9.41 -3.45
C TYR A 142 45.64 -9.59 -4.38
N GLU A 143 45.34 -10.83 -4.78
CA GLU A 143 44.18 -11.18 -5.60
C GLU A 143 42.91 -11.11 -4.75
N ASN A 144 41.92 -10.36 -5.24
CA ASN A 144 40.59 -10.24 -4.63
C ASN A 144 39.52 -10.10 -5.71
N ASN A 145 38.83 -11.19 -6.01
CA ASN A 145 37.74 -11.24 -6.98
C ASN A 145 36.34 -11.19 -6.33
N SER A 146 36.23 -10.79 -5.06
CA SER A 146 34.93 -10.57 -4.42
C SER A 146 34.07 -9.57 -5.21
N PRO A 147 32.75 -9.53 -5.02
CA PRO A 147 31.88 -8.56 -5.68
C PRO A 147 32.12 -7.14 -5.15
N PHE A 148 32.76 -6.27 -5.94
CA PHE A 148 32.99 -4.87 -5.54
C PHE A 148 31.82 -4.00 -5.98
N LEU A 149 30.78 -3.96 -5.13
CA LEU A 149 29.59 -3.15 -5.34
C LEU A 149 29.60 -1.91 -4.45
N THR A 150 29.05 -0.81 -4.98
CA THR A 150 28.82 0.42 -4.22
C THR A 150 27.50 1.02 -4.63
N ILE A 151 26.66 1.28 -3.64
CA ILE A 151 25.43 2.06 -3.82
C ILE A 151 25.86 3.53 -3.86
N THR A 152 25.89 4.13 -5.04
CA THR A 152 26.32 5.52 -5.20
C THR A 152 25.29 6.50 -4.65
N SER A 153 24.02 6.17 -4.83
CA SER A 153 22.89 6.93 -4.31
C SER A 153 21.72 5.99 -4.05
N MET A 154 21.09 6.17 -2.90
CA MET A 154 19.86 5.47 -2.53
C MET A 154 18.84 6.48 -2.03
N THR A 155 17.62 6.37 -2.53
CA THR A 155 16.47 7.10 -2.00
C THR A 155 15.47 6.10 -1.45
N ARG A 156 15.24 6.12 -0.13
CA ARG A 156 14.26 5.28 0.56
C ARG A 156 13.05 6.14 0.91
N VAL A 157 11.90 5.84 0.32
CA VAL A 157 10.63 6.51 0.58
C VAL A 157 9.76 5.57 1.42
N ILE A 158 9.32 6.05 2.57
CA ILE A 158 8.46 5.33 3.51
C ILE A 158 7.15 6.10 3.59
N GLU A 159 6.09 5.56 3.03
CA GLU A 159 4.76 6.16 3.03
C GLU A 159 3.83 5.47 4.03
N VAL A 160 3.38 6.22 5.03
CA VAL A 160 2.58 5.70 6.14
C VAL A 160 1.09 5.97 5.92
N SER A 161 0.27 4.93 5.76
CA SER A 161 -1.19 5.04 5.67
C SER A 161 -1.87 4.51 6.94
N HIS A 162 -2.73 5.34 7.55
CA HIS A 162 -3.50 4.92 8.74
C HIS A 162 -4.66 3.99 8.39
N TRP A 163 -4.90 3.75 7.10
CA TRP A 163 -5.82 2.71 6.63
C TRP A 163 -5.26 1.29 6.78
N GLY A 164 -3.97 1.12 7.10
CA GLY A 164 -3.40 -0.16 7.53
C GLY A 164 -2.11 -0.60 6.86
N ASN A 165 -1.54 0.21 5.96
CA ASN A 165 -0.35 -0.15 5.18
C ASN A 165 0.78 0.88 5.38
N ILE A 166 2.02 0.39 5.38
CA ILE A 166 3.21 1.21 5.19
C ILE A 166 3.89 0.72 3.92
N ALA A 167 3.95 1.58 2.90
CA ALA A 167 4.64 1.27 1.66
C ALA A 167 6.08 1.78 1.72
N VAL A 168 7.04 0.92 1.40
CA VAL A 168 8.46 1.28 1.28
C VAL A 168 8.87 1.12 -0.18
N GLU A 169 9.46 2.16 -0.77
CA GLU A 169 10.07 2.11 -2.10
C GLU A 169 11.51 2.63 -2.02
N GLU A 170 12.45 1.86 -2.55
CA GLU A 170 13.86 2.18 -2.61
C GLU A 170 14.31 2.29 -4.06
N THR A 171 14.81 3.46 -4.41
CA THR A 171 15.49 3.71 -5.68
C THR A 171 16.99 3.62 -5.46
N VAL A 172 17.65 2.67 -6.13
CA VAL A 172 19.06 2.31 -5.88
C VAL A 172 19.88 2.49 -7.15
N ASP A 173 20.88 3.36 -7.07
CA ASP A 173 21.97 3.46 -8.05
C ASP A 173 23.15 2.64 -7.58
N LEU A 174 23.43 1.55 -8.29
CA LEU A 174 24.48 0.59 -7.95
C LEU A 174 25.59 0.61 -9.00
N LYS A 175 26.84 0.67 -8.57
CA LYS A 175 28.02 0.65 -9.43
C LYS A 175 28.98 -0.46 -9.02
N HIS A 176 29.55 -1.15 -10.00
CA HIS A 176 30.71 -2.00 -9.77
C HIS A 176 31.99 -1.16 -9.69
N THR A 177 32.61 -1.08 -8.51
CA THR A 177 33.76 -0.19 -8.21
C THR A 177 35.12 -0.90 -8.23
N GLY A 178 35.15 -2.20 -8.52
CA GLY A 178 36.38 -2.94 -8.83
C GLY A 178 37.09 -2.51 -10.14
N ALA A 179 38.07 -3.30 -10.57
CA ALA A 179 38.86 -3.03 -11.78
C ALA A 179 37.96 -2.93 -13.03
N VAL A 180 38.14 -1.85 -13.81
CA VAL A 180 37.29 -1.53 -14.94
C VAL A 180 37.49 -2.52 -16.08
N LEU A 181 36.40 -2.93 -16.75
CA LEU A 181 36.50 -3.81 -17.91
C LEU A 181 37.28 -3.12 -19.05
N LYS A 182 38.35 -3.79 -19.48
CA LYS A 182 39.17 -3.42 -20.62
C LYS A 182 38.83 -4.30 -21.82
N GLY A 183 38.60 -3.67 -22.96
CA GLY A 183 38.29 -4.38 -24.20
C GLY A 183 36.82 -4.78 -24.31
N PRO A 184 36.48 -5.62 -25.30
CA PRO A 184 35.10 -5.98 -25.58
C PRO A 184 34.55 -6.98 -24.55
N PHE A 185 33.25 -6.87 -24.29
CA PHE A 185 32.49 -7.93 -23.62
C PHE A 185 32.04 -8.98 -24.65
N SER A 186 32.38 -10.25 -24.40
CA SER A 186 31.97 -11.41 -25.18
C SER A 186 31.01 -12.27 -24.37
N ARG A 187 29.72 -12.22 -24.72
CA ARG A 187 28.69 -13.07 -24.12
C ARG A 187 28.97 -14.56 -24.33
N TYR A 188 29.53 -14.91 -25.49
CA TYR A 188 29.89 -16.28 -25.82
C TYR A 188 30.96 -16.83 -24.88
N ASP A 189 32.04 -16.09 -24.64
CA ASP A 189 33.10 -16.51 -23.73
C ASP A 189 32.58 -16.55 -22.28
N TYR A 190 31.75 -15.57 -21.90
CA TYR A 190 31.13 -15.53 -20.57
C TYR A 190 30.26 -16.75 -20.25
N GLN A 191 29.61 -17.34 -21.26
CA GLN A 191 28.74 -18.50 -21.09
C GLN A 191 29.50 -19.83 -21.22
N ARG A 192 30.51 -19.90 -22.10
CA ARG A 192 31.25 -21.14 -22.36
C ARG A 192 32.43 -21.38 -21.44
N GLN A 193 33.02 -20.32 -20.90
CA GLN A 193 34.18 -20.40 -20.01
C GLN A 193 33.77 -20.00 -18.60
N PRO A 194 33.70 -20.95 -17.65
CA PRO A 194 33.34 -20.64 -16.26
C PRO A 194 34.27 -19.61 -15.59
N ASP A 195 35.53 -19.61 -15.98
CA ASP A 195 36.56 -18.68 -15.47
C ASP A 195 36.51 -17.29 -16.13
N SER A 196 35.60 -17.06 -17.06
CA SER A 196 35.41 -15.75 -17.69
C SER A 196 34.47 -14.88 -16.84
N GLY A 197 34.96 -13.72 -16.40
CA GLY A 197 34.21 -12.79 -15.56
C GLY A 197 34.10 -13.20 -14.09
N ILE A 198 35.15 -13.75 -13.50
CA ILE A 198 35.22 -14.14 -12.08
C ILE A 198 34.90 -12.94 -11.17
N SER A 199 35.42 -11.76 -11.51
CA SER A 199 35.18 -10.53 -10.76
C SER A 199 33.87 -9.82 -11.16
N SER A 200 32.99 -10.45 -11.94
CA SER A 200 31.70 -9.86 -12.32
C SER A 200 30.59 -10.23 -11.33
N VAL A 201 29.59 -9.36 -11.20
CA VAL A 201 28.42 -9.62 -10.34
C VAL A 201 27.25 -10.09 -11.20
N LYS A 202 26.77 -11.31 -10.93
CA LYS A 202 25.62 -11.93 -11.62
C LYS A 202 24.30 -11.71 -10.87
N SER A 203 24.36 -11.80 -9.56
CA SER A 203 23.24 -11.65 -8.64
C SER A 203 23.76 -11.21 -7.28
N PHE A 204 22.87 -10.69 -6.45
CA PHE A 204 23.07 -10.43 -5.03
C PHE A 204 21.75 -10.66 -4.31
N LYS A 205 21.80 -10.88 -3.00
CA LYS A 205 20.61 -11.13 -2.19
C LYS A 205 20.28 -9.92 -1.34
N THR A 206 19.01 -9.56 -1.30
CA THR A 206 18.41 -8.60 -0.38
C THR A 206 17.63 -9.36 0.68
N ILE A 207 17.65 -8.87 1.92
CA ILE A 207 16.91 -9.44 3.05
C ILE A 207 15.86 -8.42 3.45
N LEU A 208 14.60 -8.71 3.11
CA LEU A 208 13.47 -7.86 3.45
C LEU A 208 12.90 -8.29 4.82
N PRO A 209 12.18 -7.40 5.52
CA PRO A 209 11.46 -7.78 6.74
C PRO A 209 10.47 -8.93 6.49
N ALA A 210 10.28 -9.81 7.47
CA ALA A 210 9.42 -11.00 7.37
C ALA A 210 7.99 -10.70 6.90
N ALA A 211 7.47 -9.52 7.25
CA ALA A 211 6.13 -9.08 6.92
C ALA A 211 6.01 -8.39 5.54
N ALA A 212 7.07 -8.38 4.73
CA ALA A 212 7.04 -7.78 3.40
C ALA A 212 6.04 -8.50 2.48
N GLN A 213 5.13 -7.72 1.91
CA GLN A 213 4.11 -8.15 0.96
C GLN A 213 4.21 -7.33 -0.33
N ASP A 214 3.59 -7.80 -1.41
CA ASP A 214 3.51 -7.11 -2.70
C ASP A 214 4.85 -6.61 -3.24
N VAL A 215 5.91 -7.41 -3.06
CA VAL A 215 7.26 -7.04 -3.50
C VAL A 215 7.30 -6.90 -5.03
N TYR A 216 7.75 -5.75 -5.51
CA TYR A 216 8.02 -5.52 -6.94
C TYR A 216 9.45 -5.07 -7.17
N TYR A 217 9.99 -5.46 -8.32
CA TYR A 217 11.34 -5.14 -8.77
C TYR A 217 11.31 -4.67 -10.23
N ARG A 218 11.64 -3.40 -10.42
CA ARG A 218 11.54 -2.71 -11.70
C ARG A 218 12.73 -1.81 -11.94
N ASP A 219 12.87 -1.35 -13.17
CA ASP A 219 13.72 -0.22 -13.52
C ASP A 219 12.91 0.86 -14.27
N GLU A 220 13.59 1.89 -14.75
CA GLU A 220 12.98 3.00 -15.50
C GLU A 220 12.20 2.54 -16.74
N ILE A 221 12.58 1.41 -17.33
CA ILE A 221 11.98 0.89 -18.57
C ILE A 221 10.95 -0.23 -18.32
N GLY A 222 10.69 -0.58 -17.06
CA GLY A 222 9.60 -1.47 -16.66
C GLY A 222 10.03 -2.61 -15.76
N ASN A 223 9.24 -3.68 -15.74
CA ASN A 223 9.46 -4.81 -14.85
C ASN A 223 10.76 -5.58 -15.17
N ILE A 224 11.43 -6.09 -14.15
CA ILE A 224 12.54 -7.03 -14.28
C ILE A 224 12.10 -8.38 -13.72
N SER A 225 11.93 -9.38 -14.58
CA SER A 225 11.43 -10.71 -14.18
C SER A 225 12.50 -11.63 -13.58
N THR A 226 13.76 -11.19 -13.51
CA THR A 226 14.89 -11.99 -13.04
C THR A 226 15.15 -11.78 -11.56
N SER A 227 14.19 -12.19 -10.73
CA SER A 227 14.29 -12.20 -9.27
C SER A 227 13.69 -13.49 -8.70
N HIS A 228 14.22 -13.95 -7.57
CA HIS A 228 13.70 -15.11 -6.85
C HIS A 228 13.45 -14.73 -5.39
N LEU A 229 12.20 -14.84 -4.94
CA LEU A 229 11.79 -14.52 -3.59
C LEU A 229 11.54 -15.82 -2.82
N LEU A 230 12.10 -15.91 -1.61
CA LEU A 230 11.93 -17.01 -0.68
C LEU A 230 11.50 -16.45 0.68
N VAL A 231 10.29 -16.80 1.11
CA VAL A 231 9.78 -16.43 2.43
C VAL A 231 10.33 -17.41 3.46
N LEU A 232 11.05 -16.88 4.46
CA LEU A 232 11.55 -17.61 5.63
C LEU A 232 10.72 -17.22 6.86
N ASP A 233 10.99 -17.88 8.00
CA ASP A 233 10.26 -17.63 9.24
C ASP A 233 10.56 -16.25 9.84
N ASP A 234 11.77 -15.73 9.64
CA ASP A 234 12.28 -14.50 10.25
C ASP A 234 12.54 -13.36 9.25
N SER A 235 12.42 -13.65 7.95
CA SER A 235 12.82 -12.73 6.88
C SER A 235 12.24 -13.16 5.53
N VAL A 236 12.34 -12.27 4.53
CA VAL A 236 12.07 -12.61 3.14
C VAL A 236 13.36 -12.42 2.35
N GLU A 237 13.97 -13.51 1.89
CA GLU A 237 15.13 -13.44 1.00
C GLU A 237 14.69 -13.13 -0.43
N MET A 238 15.38 -12.20 -1.07
CA MET A 238 15.15 -11.87 -2.47
C MET A 238 16.49 -11.88 -3.22
N GLU A 239 16.71 -12.90 -4.05
CA GLU A 239 17.82 -12.90 -5.00
C GLU A 239 17.47 -12.02 -6.20
N ILE A 240 18.29 -11.01 -6.43
CA ILE A 240 18.13 -10.02 -7.49
C ILE A 240 19.19 -10.24 -8.56
N ARG A 241 18.73 -10.28 -9.82
CA ARG A 241 19.61 -10.28 -10.99
C ARG A 241 19.34 -9.02 -11.79
N PRO A 242 20.33 -8.11 -11.93
CA PRO A 242 20.23 -7.01 -12.87
C PRO A 242 20.04 -7.52 -14.31
N ARG A 243 19.57 -6.66 -15.22
CA ARG A 243 19.35 -7.03 -16.64
C ARG A 243 20.60 -7.56 -17.34
N PHE A 244 21.78 -7.16 -16.87
CA PHE A 244 23.08 -7.59 -17.36
C PHE A 244 24.05 -7.78 -16.18
N PRO A 245 25.02 -8.71 -16.28
CA PRO A 245 26.03 -8.86 -15.24
C PRO A 245 26.86 -7.58 -15.12
N LEU A 246 27.24 -7.19 -13.91
CA LEU A 246 28.03 -5.98 -13.71
C LEU A 246 29.51 -6.32 -13.76
N PHE A 247 30.20 -5.78 -14.76
CA PHE A 247 31.65 -5.69 -14.77
C PHE A 247 32.12 -4.34 -14.23
N GLY A 248 33.39 -4.23 -13.84
CA GLY A 248 33.92 -3.00 -13.27
C GLY A 248 33.66 -1.76 -14.13
N GLY A 249 33.17 -0.71 -13.48
CA GLY A 249 32.74 0.54 -14.12
C GLY A 249 31.27 0.57 -14.55
N TRP A 250 30.61 -0.58 -14.70
CA TRP A 250 29.20 -0.63 -15.08
C TRP A 250 28.30 -0.21 -13.91
N LYS A 251 27.15 0.36 -14.26
CA LYS A 251 26.14 0.85 -13.34
C LYS A 251 24.80 0.22 -13.67
N THR A 252 24.00 -0.01 -12.65
CA THR A 252 22.58 -0.35 -12.79
C THR A 252 21.77 0.55 -11.88
N HIS A 253 20.58 0.88 -12.33
CA HIS A 253 19.59 1.64 -11.59
C HIS A 253 18.35 0.78 -11.49
N TYR A 254 17.80 0.62 -10.29
CA TYR A 254 16.60 -0.16 -10.10
C TYR A 254 15.78 0.36 -8.92
N ILE A 255 14.53 -0.07 -8.88
CA ILE A 255 13.56 0.25 -7.84
C ILE A 255 13.05 -1.06 -7.25
N ILE A 256 13.09 -1.17 -5.93
CA ILE A 256 12.42 -2.22 -5.17
C ILE A 256 11.40 -1.56 -4.28
N GLY A 257 10.18 -2.09 -4.26
CA GLY A 257 9.18 -1.66 -3.30
C GLY A 257 8.39 -2.82 -2.75
N TYR A 258 7.86 -2.61 -1.55
CA TYR A 258 7.11 -3.61 -0.79
C TYR A 258 6.18 -2.93 0.22
N ASN A 259 5.13 -3.63 0.59
CA ASN A 259 4.15 -3.22 1.59
C ASN A 259 4.42 -3.93 2.91
N LEU A 260 4.17 -3.23 4.01
CA LEU A 260 4.27 -3.78 5.37
C LEU A 260 2.95 -3.50 6.12
N PRO A 261 2.47 -4.46 6.92
CA PRO A 261 1.33 -4.21 7.78
C PRO A 261 1.69 -3.14 8.82
N SER A 262 0.82 -2.13 8.98
CA SER A 262 1.14 -0.99 9.85
C SER A 262 1.28 -1.37 11.33
N TYR A 263 0.59 -2.42 11.80
CA TYR A 263 0.55 -2.78 13.23
C TYR A 263 1.90 -3.25 13.79
N GLU A 264 2.85 -3.66 12.95
CA GLU A 264 4.17 -4.12 13.41
C GLU A 264 5.14 -2.97 13.68
N TYR A 265 4.95 -1.84 12.98
CA TYR A 265 5.89 -0.71 12.98
C TYR A 265 5.28 0.58 13.50
N LEU A 266 3.95 0.65 13.61
CA LEU A 266 3.22 1.84 14.05
C LEU A 266 2.51 1.59 15.38
N TYR A 267 2.95 2.32 16.40
CA TYR A 267 2.39 2.28 17.74
C TYR A 267 1.50 3.50 17.98
N ASN A 268 0.41 3.35 18.73
CA ASN A 268 -0.44 4.48 19.09
C ASN A 268 -0.87 4.45 20.56
N LEU A 269 -1.06 5.66 21.11
CA LEU A 269 -1.64 5.90 22.43
C LEU A 269 -2.52 7.15 22.35
N GLY A 270 -3.84 6.96 22.33
CA GLY A 270 -4.78 8.05 22.06
C GLY A 270 -4.61 8.61 20.64
N ASP A 271 -4.25 9.91 20.55
CA ASP A 271 -3.97 10.63 19.30
C ASP A 271 -2.46 10.75 19.01
N GLN A 272 -1.60 10.17 19.86
CA GLN A 272 -0.16 10.11 19.64
C GLN A 272 0.21 8.84 18.91
N TYR A 273 1.07 8.97 17.91
CA TYR A 273 1.57 7.91 17.08
C TYR A 273 3.10 7.91 17.09
N ALA A 274 3.68 6.72 17.06
CA ALA A 274 5.12 6.51 16.96
C ALA A 274 5.39 5.46 15.87
N LEU A 275 6.05 5.89 14.80
CA LEU A 275 6.57 5.00 13.75
C LEU A 275 7.99 4.60 14.11
N LYS A 276 8.29 3.31 14.18
CA LYS A 276 9.64 2.79 14.40
C LYS A 276 10.04 1.91 13.21
N MET A 277 11.05 2.33 12.45
CA MET A 277 11.52 1.58 11.27
C MET A 277 13.02 1.74 11.07
N ARG A 278 13.64 0.81 10.33
CA ARG A 278 15.06 0.90 9.95
C ARG A 278 15.32 2.12 9.08
N PHE A 279 16.34 2.91 9.44
CA PHE A 279 16.75 4.10 8.69
C PHE A 279 17.35 3.74 7.33
N VAL A 280 18.28 2.77 7.33
CA VAL A 280 18.80 2.07 6.15
C VAL A 280 18.54 0.59 6.36
N ASP A 281 18.16 -0.12 5.32
CA ASP A 281 17.88 -1.55 5.38
C ASP A 281 18.93 -2.35 4.61
N HIS A 282 18.84 -3.66 4.71
CA HIS A 282 19.76 -4.56 4.04
C HIS A 282 19.47 -4.61 2.53
N VAL A 283 20.47 -4.30 1.71
CA VAL A 283 20.44 -4.41 0.24
C VAL A 283 21.29 -5.59 -0.23
N PHE A 284 22.53 -5.73 0.27
CA PHE A 284 23.41 -6.87 0.06
C PHE A 284 24.47 -6.97 1.17
N ASP A 285 25.02 -8.17 1.37
CA ASP A 285 26.05 -8.42 2.38
C ASP A 285 27.23 -7.43 2.26
N GLU A 286 27.71 -6.90 3.39
CA GLU A 286 28.82 -5.92 3.43
C GLU A 286 28.53 -4.64 2.61
N GLN A 287 27.27 -4.20 2.55
CA GLN A 287 26.89 -3.03 1.76
C GLN A 287 27.67 -1.76 2.11
N VAL A 288 27.95 -0.98 1.06
CA VAL A 288 28.47 0.38 1.18
C VAL A 288 27.57 1.33 0.40
N THR A 289 27.09 2.36 1.09
CA THR A 289 26.25 3.41 0.52
C THR A 289 26.93 4.77 0.66
N ASP A 290 27.24 5.39 -0.47
CA ASP A 290 27.92 6.68 -0.50
C ASP A 290 26.98 7.81 -0.05
N SER A 291 25.73 7.78 -0.51
CA SER A 291 24.71 8.77 -0.23
C SER A 291 23.33 8.13 -0.07
N LEU A 292 22.69 8.36 1.08
CA LEU A 292 21.33 7.95 1.38
C LEU A 292 20.45 9.17 1.63
N THR A 293 19.27 9.17 1.01
CA THR A 293 18.17 10.09 1.34
C THR A 293 16.97 9.27 1.81
N VAL A 294 16.51 9.51 3.03
CA VAL A 294 15.31 8.91 3.59
C VAL A 294 14.19 9.95 3.57
N LYS A 295 13.05 9.59 2.97
CA LYS A 295 11.83 10.40 2.94
C LYS A 295 10.72 9.66 3.67
N ILE A 296 10.24 10.19 4.79
CA ILE A 296 9.12 9.61 5.54
C ILE A 296 7.89 10.47 5.28
N VAL A 297 6.96 9.95 4.48
CA VAL A 297 5.69 10.59 4.12
C VAL A 297 4.64 10.22 5.15
N LEU A 298 4.30 11.16 6.02
CA LEU A 298 3.27 10.98 7.04
C LEU A 298 1.87 11.28 6.48
N PRO A 299 0.78 10.82 7.11
CA PRO A 299 -0.57 11.16 6.66
C PRO A 299 -0.86 12.66 6.72
N GLU A 300 -1.81 13.07 5.89
CA GLU A 300 -2.32 14.42 5.86
C GLU A 300 -2.91 14.80 7.24
N GLY A 301 -2.47 15.92 7.82
CA GLY A 301 -2.91 16.35 9.15
C GLY A 301 -2.05 15.87 10.33
N ALA A 302 -0.93 15.19 10.07
CA ALA A 302 0.09 14.92 11.09
C ALA A 302 0.70 16.23 11.63
N LYS A 303 0.77 16.36 12.96
CA LYS A 303 1.26 17.55 13.68
C LYS A 303 2.26 17.17 14.76
N ASN A 304 3.05 18.16 15.24
CA ASN A 304 4.01 17.98 16.34
C ASN A 304 5.01 16.85 16.06
N ILE A 305 5.64 16.91 14.88
CA ILE A 305 6.54 15.86 14.39
C ILE A 305 7.89 15.96 15.12
N HIS A 306 8.27 14.89 15.81
CA HIS A 306 9.55 14.73 16.48
C HIS A 306 10.25 13.48 15.95
N VAL A 307 11.57 13.53 15.79
CA VAL A 307 12.36 12.47 15.17
C VAL A 307 13.52 12.12 16.09
N ASP A 308 13.54 10.88 16.55
CA ASP A 308 14.61 10.29 17.34
C ASP A 308 15.49 9.45 16.43
N SER A 309 16.69 9.96 16.16
CA SER A 309 17.68 9.32 15.29
C SER A 309 18.70 8.52 16.12
N PRO A 310 19.07 7.29 15.71
CA PRO A 310 20.02 6.43 16.44
C PRO A 310 21.46 6.96 16.38
N TYR A 311 21.79 7.75 15.36
CA TYR A 311 23.07 8.41 15.15
C TYR A 311 22.86 9.75 14.46
N GLU A 312 23.90 10.57 14.37
CA GLU A 312 23.83 11.89 13.73
C GLU A 312 23.45 11.78 12.25
N ILE A 313 22.35 12.44 11.88
CA ILE A 313 21.82 12.54 10.52
C ILE A 313 21.64 14.01 10.12
N ASN A 314 21.79 14.32 8.83
CA ASN A 314 21.56 15.67 8.33
C ASN A 314 20.09 15.82 7.90
N ARG A 315 19.27 16.46 8.75
CA ARG A 315 17.85 16.69 8.47
C ARG A 315 17.69 17.95 7.60
N ALA A 316 17.03 17.80 6.46
CA ALA A 316 16.64 18.92 5.60
C ALA A 316 15.30 19.53 6.07
N SER A 317 14.88 20.63 5.45
CA SER A 317 13.55 21.19 5.68
C SER A 317 12.47 20.21 5.24
N ASP A 318 11.40 20.12 6.03
CA ASP A 318 10.27 19.25 5.71
C ASP A 318 9.60 19.71 4.40
N GLU A 319 9.19 18.75 3.57
CA GLU A 319 8.53 18.97 2.29
C GLU A 319 7.03 18.63 2.37
N LEU A 320 6.29 18.92 1.30
CA LEU A 320 4.91 18.46 1.11
C LEU A 320 4.84 17.50 -0.08
N HIS A 321 4.13 16.40 0.10
CA HIS A 321 3.83 15.43 -0.95
C HIS A 321 2.32 15.40 -1.21
N TYR A 322 1.94 15.32 -2.48
CA TYR A 322 0.55 15.25 -2.91
C TYR A 322 0.33 13.94 -3.67
N THR A 323 -0.52 13.09 -3.13
CA THR A 323 -0.98 11.84 -3.74
C THR A 323 -2.50 11.85 -3.86
N TYR A 324 -3.11 10.69 -4.11
CA TYR A 324 -4.55 10.54 -4.23
C TYR A 324 -5.28 10.94 -2.95
N LEU A 325 -6.42 11.63 -3.11
CA LEU A 325 -7.31 12.07 -2.03
C LEU A 325 -6.71 13.08 -1.03
N ASP A 326 -5.55 13.67 -1.33
CA ASP A 326 -4.97 14.75 -0.53
C ASP A 326 -5.57 16.13 -0.89
N THR A 327 -5.69 17.02 0.10
CA THR A 327 -6.29 18.36 -0.09
C THR A 327 -5.31 19.52 0.14
N PHE A 328 -4.55 19.47 1.23
CA PHE A 328 -3.51 20.42 1.64
C PHE A 328 -2.09 19.83 1.61
N GLY A 329 -1.96 18.50 1.47
CA GLY A 329 -0.72 17.78 1.26
C GLY A 329 -0.20 17.11 2.53
N ARG A 330 0.64 16.09 2.30
CA ARG A 330 1.22 15.23 3.32
C ARG A 330 2.61 15.71 3.73
N PRO A 331 2.89 15.89 5.03
CA PRO A 331 4.21 16.32 5.47
C PRO A 331 5.25 15.21 5.26
N VAL A 332 6.40 15.59 4.72
CA VAL A 332 7.51 14.68 4.44
C VAL A 332 8.74 15.09 5.23
N ILE A 333 9.24 14.16 6.03
CA ILE A 333 10.52 14.32 6.73
C ILE A 333 11.62 13.86 5.78
N VAL A 334 12.61 14.72 5.55
CA VAL A 334 13.75 14.43 4.67
C VAL A 334 15.04 14.40 5.49
N ALA A 335 15.73 13.27 5.45
CA ALA A 335 17.00 13.07 6.14
C ALA A 335 18.06 12.54 5.16
N HIS A 336 19.26 13.11 5.24
CA HIS A 336 20.41 12.74 4.44
C HIS A 336 21.52 12.17 5.31
N LYS A 337 22.21 11.16 4.79
CA LYS A 337 23.42 10.62 5.43
C LYS A 337 24.35 10.05 4.36
N SER A 338 25.65 10.19 4.61
CA SER A 338 26.70 9.70 3.72
C SER A 338 27.54 8.63 4.40
N ASN A 339 28.19 7.81 3.58
CA ASN A 339 29.16 6.79 3.98
C ASN A 339 28.58 5.79 5.00
N LEU A 340 27.50 5.11 4.61
CA LEU A 340 26.82 4.10 5.41
C LEU A 340 27.32 2.71 5.07
N VAL A 341 27.33 1.86 6.09
CA VAL A 341 27.68 0.43 6.03
C VAL A 341 26.65 -0.37 6.81
N GLU A 342 26.68 -1.69 6.72
CA GLU A 342 25.72 -2.60 7.36
C GLU A 342 25.51 -2.34 8.86
N GLN A 343 26.56 -1.96 9.61
CA GLN A 343 26.47 -1.61 11.04
C GLN A 343 25.57 -0.39 11.34
N HIS A 344 25.14 0.36 10.33
CA HIS A 344 24.22 1.49 10.46
C HIS A 344 22.74 1.09 10.30
N ILE A 345 22.42 -0.19 10.09
CA ILE A 345 21.05 -0.70 10.10
C ILE A 345 20.52 -0.62 11.53
N GLN A 346 19.88 0.51 11.84
CA GLN A 346 19.31 0.83 13.14
C GLN A 346 17.97 1.53 12.95
N ASP A 347 17.13 1.47 13.97
CA ASP A 347 15.77 2.03 13.91
C ASP A 347 15.78 3.54 14.17
N ILE A 348 15.04 4.27 13.33
CA ILE A 348 14.62 5.64 13.55
C ILE A 348 13.18 5.63 14.09
N VAL A 349 12.90 6.51 15.06
CA VAL A 349 11.54 6.66 15.62
C VAL A 349 11.00 8.04 15.28
N VAL A 350 9.78 8.09 14.74
CA VAL A 350 9.08 9.34 14.41
C VAL A 350 7.80 9.42 15.23
N HIS A 351 7.76 10.40 16.12
CA HIS A 351 6.58 10.73 16.93
C HIS A 351 5.78 11.83 16.26
N TYR A 352 4.46 11.67 16.20
CA TYR A 352 3.55 12.71 15.72
C TYR A 352 2.16 12.54 16.34
N THR A 353 1.37 13.60 16.23
CA THR A 353 -0.04 13.63 16.66
C THR A 353 -0.94 13.63 15.43
N PHE A 354 -2.00 12.83 15.47
CA PHE A 354 -2.96 12.72 14.37
C PHE A 354 -4.38 12.52 14.91
N ASN A 355 -5.31 13.36 14.47
CA ASN A 355 -6.72 13.25 14.85
C ASN A 355 -7.42 12.23 13.94
N LYS A 356 -7.86 11.11 14.51
CA LYS A 356 -8.53 10.02 13.77
C LYS A 356 -9.75 10.45 12.97
N ILE A 357 -10.45 11.51 13.39
CA ILE A 357 -11.62 12.02 12.68
C ILE A 357 -11.24 12.56 11.29
N LEU A 358 -10.00 13.04 11.11
CA LEU A 358 -9.52 13.55 9.82
C LEU A 358 -9.48 12.47 8.74
N MET A 359 -9.39 11.18 9.09
CA MET A 359 -9.47 10.08 8.11
C MET A 359 -10.81 10.05 7.36
N LEU A 360 -11.89 10.57 7.96
CA LEU A 360 -13.20 10.64 7.30
C LEU A 360 -13.21 11.64 6.13
N GLN A 361 -12.24 12.55 6.03
CA GLN A 361 -12.22 13.51 4.93
C GLN A 361 -12.03 12.82 3.58
N GLU A 362 -11.24 11.74 3.51
CA GLU A 362 -10.92 11.06 2.25
C GLU A 362 -12.17 10.43 1.61
N PRO A 363 -13.00 9.61 2.33
CA PRO A 363 -14.29 9.17 1.81
C PRO A 363 -15.25 10.32 1.50
N LEU A 364 -15.31 11.35 2.34
CA LEU A 364 -16.20 12.49 2.14
C LEU A 364 -15.85 13.31 0.89
N LEU A 365 -14.57 13.37 0.52
CA LEU A 365 -14.11 14.00 -0.71
C LEU A 365 -14.69 13.30 -1.94
N VAL A 366 -14.65 11.97 -1.94
CA VAL A 366 -15.26 11.14 -3.01
C VAL A 366 -16.78 11.36 -3.06
N VAL A 367 -17.46 11.31 -1.91
CA VAL A 367 -18.91 11.57 -1.82
C VAL A 367 -19.25 12.95 -2.35
N GLY A 368 -18.47 13.98 -1.99
CA GLY A 368 -18.64 15.34 -2.47
C GLY A 368 -18.51 15.45 -4.00
N ALA A 369 -17.51 14.78 -4.59
CA ALA A 369 -17.32 14.75 -6.03
C ALA A 369 -18.52 14.12 -6.77
N PHE A 370 -19.01 12.96 -6.30
CA PHE A 370 -20.20 12.32 -6.87
C PHE A 370 -21.47 13.15 -6.65
N TYR A 371 -21.63 13.77 -5.49
CA TYR A 371 -22.77 14.64 -5.20
C TYR A 371 -22.84 15.82 -6.16
N ILE A 372 -21.70 16.48 -6.45
CA ILE A 372 -21.62 17.57 -7.42
C ILE A 372 -22.04 17.09 -8.81
N LEU A 373 -21.63 15.89 -9.23
CA LEU A 373 -22.04 15.32 -10.51
C LEU A 373 -23.57 15.15 -10.59
N PHE A 374 -24.19 14.51 -9.60
CA PHE A 374 -25.65 14.32 -9.57
C PHE A 374 -26.40 15.65 -9.46
N PHE A 375 -25.91 16.58 -8.65
CA PHE A 375 -26.50 17.91 -8.55
C PHE A 375 -26.44 18.66 -9.88
N THR A 376 -25.33 18.56 -10.60
CA THR A 376 -25.16 19.14 -11.94
C THR A 376 -26.17 18.55 -12.93
N VAL A 377 -26.40 17.22 -12.90
CA VAL A 377 -27.43 16.57 -13.71
C VAL A 377 -28.83 17.08 -13.34
N ILE A 378 -29.15 17.18 -12.05
CA ILE A 378 -30.45 17.72 -11.56
C ILE A 378 -30.68 19.15 -12.06
N VAL A 379 -29.64 19.99 -12.00
CA VAL A 379 -29.72 21.35 -12.53
C VAL A 379 -29.93 21.30 -14.04
N TYR A 380 -29.14 20.52 -14.76
CA TYR A 380 -29.22 20.42 -16.22
C TYR A 380 -30.60 19.99 -16.73
N VAL A 381 -31.22 18.97 -16.13
CA VAL A 381 -32.57 18.50 -16.54
C VAL A 381 -33.70 19.46 -16.17
N ARG A 382 -33.44 20.47 -15.34
CA ARG A 382 -34.40 21.52 -14.98
C ARG A 382 -34.25 22.79 -15.79
N LEU A 383 -33.17 22.93 -16.56
CA LEU A 383 -32.93 24.08 -17.41
C LEU A 383 -33.58 23.85 -18.78
N ASP A 384 -34.75 24.46 -18.96
CA ASP A 384 -35.41 24.56 -20.26
C ASP A 384 -34.68 25.62 -21.11
N PHE A 385 -33.64 25.20 -21.84
CA PHE A 385 -32.91 26.06 -22.79
C PHE A 385 -33.61 26.17 -24.16
N SER A 386 -34.92 25.92 -24.24
CA SER A 386 -35.67 26.07 -25.49
C SER A 386 -35.89 27.54 -25.86
N ILE A 387 -35.64 27.86 -27.14
CA ILE A 387 -35.89 29.22 -27.69
C ILE A 387 -37.36 29.36 -28.11
N THR A 388 -37.93 28.31 -28.68
CA THR A 388 -39.35 28.22 -29.07
C THR A 388 -39.95 26.93 -28.50
N LYS A 389 -41.06 27.05 -27.76
CA LYS A 389 -41.76 25.89 -27.21
C LYS A 389 -42.67 25.27 -28.26
N ASP A 390 -42.67 23.94 -28.38
CA ASP A 390 -43.60 23.17 -29.21
C ASP A 390 -44.82 22.74 -28.36
N PRO A 391 -45.99 23.37 -28.51
CA PRO A 391 -47.18 23.03 -27.74
C PRO A 391 -47.66 21.59 -27.96
N ALA A 392 -47.40 21.01 -29.14
CA ALA A 392 -47.82 19.65 -29.45
C ALA A 392 -46.97 18.62 -28.68
N ALA A 393 -45.67 18.88 -28.52
CA ALA A 393 -44.79 18.05 -27.69
C ALA A 393 -45.17 18.14 -26.20
N GLU A 394 -45.50 19.34 -25.71
CA GLU A 394 -45.93 19.54 -24.32
C GLU A 394 -47.27 18.82 -24.03
N ALA A 395 -48.22 18.90 -24.95
CA ALA A 395 -49.49 18.16 -24.86
C ALA A 395 -49.26 16.64 -24.78
N ARG A 396 -48.36 16.08 -25.59
CA ARG A 396 -47.98 14.65 -25.51
C ARG A 396 -47.41 14.28 -24.14
N MET A 397 -46.55 15.13 -23.55
CA MET A 397 -45.98 14.89 -22.22
C MET A 397 -47.05 14.94 -21.12
N LYS A 398 -48.00 15.88 -21.19
CA LYS A 398 -49.14 15.96 -20.27
C LYS A 398 -50.02 14.72 -20.36
N VAL A 399 -50.35 14.29 -21.58
CA VAL A 399 -51.12 13.06 -21.83
C VAL A 399 -50.41 11.85 -21.24
N ALA A 400 -49.10 11.67 -21.49
CA ALA A 400 -48.33 10.56 -20.91
C ALA A 400 -48.34 10.57 -19.37
N CYS A 401 -48.17 11.73 -18.74
CA CYS A 401 -48.23 11.87 -17.29
C CYS A 401 -49.60 11.48 -16.71
N ILE A 402 -50.69 11.90 -17.37
CA ILE A 402 -52.05 11.57 -16.95
C ILE A 402 -52.33 10.07 -17.14
N THR A 403 -51.86 9.48 -18.25
CA THR A 403 -52.01 8.04 -18.52
C THR A 403 -51.31 7.18 -17.46
N GLU A 404 -50.09 7.52 -17.06
CA GLU A 404 -49.36 6.84 -15.96
C GLU A 404 -50.11 6.89 -14.62
N GLN A 405 -50.74 8.04 -14.31
CA GLN A 405 -51.58 8.18 -13.13
C GLN A 405 -52.82 7.28 -13.21
N VAL A 406 -53.48 7.21 -14.38
CA VAL A 406 -54.61 6.32 -14.60
C VAL A 406 -54.20 4.85 -14.44
N LEU A 407 -53.08 4.43 -15.04
CA LEU A 407 -52.53 3.08 -14.91
C LEU A 407 -52.32 2.70 -13.44
N THR A 408 -51.69 3.60 -12.66
CA THR A 408 -51.47 3.41 -11.22
C THR A 408 -52.78 3.22 -10.46
N LEU A 409 -53.80 4.04 -10.74
CA LEU A 409 -55.10 3.96 -10.06
C LEU A 409 -55.90 2.72 -10.45
N VAL A 410 -55.87 2.30 -11.73
CA VAL A 410 -56.52 1.08 -12.20
C VAL A 410 -55.89 -0.16 -11.56
N ASN A 411 -54.56 -0.22 -11.49
CA ASN A 411 -53.85 -1.30 -10.80
C ASN A 411 -54.21 -1.37 -9.31
N LYS A 412 -54.29 -0.20 -8.63
CA LYS A 412 -54.74 -0.13 -7.24
C LYS A 412 -56.17 -0.69 -7.09
N ARG A 413 -57.08 -0.38 -8.02
CA ARG A 413 -58.46 -0.86 -8.03
C ARG A 413 -58.57 -2.37 -8.22
N LEU A 414 -57.79 -2.94 -9.14
CA LEU A 414 -57.68 -4.40 -9.31
C LEU A 414 -57.13 -5.07 -8.04
N GLY A 415 -56.18 -4.42 -7.35
CA GLY A 415 -55.69 -4.83 -6.04
C GLY A 415 -56.78 -4.91 -4.97
N LEU A 416 -57.73 -3.95 -4.94
CA LEU A 416 -58.84 -3.95 -3.97
C LEU A 416 -59.71 -5.20 -4.07
N TYR A 417 -59.95 -5.70 -5.28
CA TYR A 417 -60.75 -6.92 -5.46
C TYR A 417 -60.08 -8.16 -4.87
N ARG A 418 -58.75 -8.25 -4.98
CA ARG A 418 -57.97 -9.35 -4.37
C ARG A 418 -58.05 -9.30 -2.83
N HIS A 419 -57.91 -8.10 -2.25
CA HIS A 419 -58.04 -7.91 -0.80
C HIS A 419 -59.46 -8.25 -0.31
N PHE A 420 -60.49 -7.91 -1.09
CA PHE A 420 -61.86 -8.26 -0.75
C PHE A 420 -62.13 -9.76 -0.89
N ASP A 421 -61.57 -10.44 -1.90
CA ASP A 421 -61.64 -11.90 -2.04
C ASP A 421 -61.03 -12.61 -0.82
N GLU A 422 -59.97 -12.08 -0.22
CA GLU A 422 -59.42 -12.57 1.06
C GLU A 422 -60.41 -12.42 2.23
N ALA A 423 -61.13 -11.29 2.30
CA ALA A 423 -62.17 -11.08 3.31
C ALA A 423 -63.33 -12.08 3.15
N VAL A 424 -63.73 -12.36 1.90
CA VAL A 424 -64.73 -13.39 1.57
C VAL A 424 -64.23 -14.79 1.98
N ASN A 425 -62.96 -15.11 1.73
CA ASN A 425 -62.36 -16.39 2.15
C ASN A 425 -62.29 -16.55 3.67
N LYS A 426 -61.91 -15.49 4.40
CA LYS A 426 -61.93 -15.47 5.88
C LYS A 426 -63.34 -15.66 6.42
N TYR A 427 -64.35 -15.06 5.80
CA TYR A 427 -65.75 -15.27 6.17
C TYR A 427 -66.20 -16.72 6.00
N LYS A 428 -65.83 -17.38 4.89
CA LYS A 428 -66.14 -18.80 4.65
C LYS A 428 -65.60 -19.73 5.76
N GLN A 429 -64.48 -19.36 6.39
CA GLN A 429 -63.83 -20.15 7.46
C GLN A 429 -64.35 -19.79 8.86
N SER A 430 -64.41 -18.50 9.17
CA SER A 430 -64.70 -17.98 10.52
C SER A 430 -66.19 -17.76 10.80
N ARG A 431 -67.02 -17.68 9.75
CA ARG A 431 -68.43 -17.26 9.79
C ARG A 431 -68.67 -15.86 10.37
N ASP A 432 -67.64 -15.04 10.47
CA ASP A 432 -67.75 -13.67 10.97
C ASP A 432 -68.29 -12.69 9.90
N ILE A 433 -69.60 -12.46 9.94
CA ILE A 433 -70.30 -11.55 9.03
C ILE A 433 -69.90 -10.08 9.23
N SER A 434 -69.40 -9.70 10.42
CA SER A 434 -68.98 -8.32 10.70
C SER A 434 -67.76 -7.94 9.85
N THR A 435 -66.78 -8.85 9.79
CA THR A 435 -65.57 -8.68 8.97
C THR A 435 -65.86 -8.66 7.47
N LEU A 436 -66.87 -9.43 7.00
CA LEU A 436 -67.29 -9.38 5.60
C LEU A 436 -67.95 -8.04 5.25
N ASN A 437 -68.86 -7.57 6.11
CA ASN A 437 -69.57 -6.31 5.91
C ASN A 437 -68.62 -5.10 5.97
N SER A 438 -67.63 -5.12 6.86
CA SER A 438 -66.61 -4.08 6.92
C SER A 438 -65.73 -4.09 5.67
N GLY A 439 -65.29 -5.27 5.21
CA GLY A 439 -64.54 -5.43 3.95
C GLY A 439 -65.33 -4.94 2.74
N LYS A 440 -66.64 -5.23 2.68
CA LYS A 440 -67.54 -4.78 1.60
C LYS A 440 -67.70 -3.27 1.60
N LYS A 441 -67.89 -2.67 2.78
CA LYS A 441 -67.96 -1.21 2.95
C LYS A 441 -66.65 -0.52 2.54
N SER A 442 -65.50 -1.11 2.87
CA SER A 442 -64.17 -0.60 2.45
C SER A 442 -64.03 -0.66 0.93
N LEU A 443 -64.34 -1.81 0.32
CA LEU A 443 -64.30 -1.99 -1.13
C LEU A 443 -65.19 -0.96 -1.83
N GLU A 444 -66.43 -0.76 -1.38
CA GLU A 444 -67.35 0.19 -2.00
C GLU A 444 -66.88 1.64 -1.86
N MET A 445 -66.35 2.02 -0.70
CA MET A 445 -65.85 3.37 -0.43
C MET A 445 -64.60 3.68 -1.26
N GLU A 446 -63.59 2.82 -1.21
CA GLU A 446 -62.33 3.01 -1.92
C GLU A 446 -62.50 2.89 -3.43
N HIS A 447 -63.32 1.94 -3.90
CA HIS A 447 -63.66 1.83 -5.33
C HIS A 447 -64.34 3.09 -5.84
N LYS A 448 -65.25 3.69 -5.07
CA LYS A 448 -65.91 4.95 -5.43
C LYS A 448 -64.92 6.12 -5.47
N ALA A 449 -64.00 6.20 -4.50
CA ALA A 449 -62.96 7.22 -4.48
C ALA A 449 -62.05 7.13 -5.72
N LEU A 450 -61.53 5.93 -6.01
CA LEU A 450 -60.69 5.69 -7.19
C LEU A 450 -61.45 5.95 -8.50
N THR A 451 -62.73 5.57 -8.58
CA THR A 451 -63.55 5.86 -9.77
C THR A 451 -63.70 7.35 -10.01
N ASN A 452 -63.91 8.15 -8.95
CA ASN A 452 -63.99 9.61 -9.07
C ASN A 452 -62.65 10.24 -9.48
N GLU A 453 -61.53 9.74 -8.96
CA GLU A 453 -60.19 10.20 -9.35
C GLU A 453 -59.88 9.87 -10.81
N ILE A 454 -60.17 8.64 -11.26
CA ILE A 454 -59.99 8.23 -12.66
C ILE A 454 -60.92 9.04 -13.57
N ALA A 455 -62.16 9.32 -13.18
CA ALA A 455 -63.07 10.17 -13.96
C ALA A 455 -62.57 11.62 -14.09
N SER A 456 -61.92 12.16 -13.05
CA SER A 456 -61.25 13.46 -13.10
C SER A 456 -60.08 13.46 -14.09
N LEU A 457 -59.23 12.42 -14.06
CA LEU A 457 -58.12 12.26 -15.01
C LEU A 457 -58.61 12.04 -16.45
N GLN A 458 -59.69 11.28 -16.63
CA GLN A 458 -60.33 11.07 -17.93
C GLN A 458 -60.84 12.41 -18.52
N SER A 459 -61.46 13.27 -17.70
CA SER A 459 -61.88 14.61 -18.14
C SER A 459 -60.68 15.48 -18.57
N LYS A 460 -59.54 15.37 -17.88
CA LYS A 460 -58.30 16.05 -18.28
C LYS A 460 -57.76 15.50 -19.61
N LEU A 461 -57.74 14.18 -19.82
CA LEU A 461 -57.35 13.58 -21.12
C LEU A 461 -58.24 14.07 -22.27
N LYS A 462 -59.54 14.21 -22.02
CA LYS A 462 -60.50 14.75 -22.99
C LYS A 462 -60.22 16.21 -23.33
N THR A 463 -59.83 17.01 -22.32
CA THR A 463 -59.50 18.43 -22.49
C THR A 463 -58.22 18.61 -23.32
N GLU A 464 -57.25 17.71 -23.17
CA GLU A 464 -56.02 17.65 -23.97
C GLU A 464 -56.24 17.04 -25.38
N GLY A 465 -57.47 16.67 -25.74
CA GLY A 465 -57.82 16.14 -27.07
C GLY A 465 -57.31 14.73 -27.37
N SER A 466 -57.08 13.91 -26.34
CA SER A 466 -56.51 12.57 -26.50
C SER A 466 -57.59 11.50 -26.69
N ASP A 467 -57.42 10.67 -27.73
CA ASP A 467 -58.25 9.48 -28.00
C ASP A 467 -58.13 8.41 -26.89
N LEU A 468 -57.13 8.52 -26.00
CA LEU A 468 -56.98 7.63 -24.83
C LEU A 468 -58.13 7.81 -23.82
N CYS A 469 -58.87 8.92 -23.86
CA CYS A 469 -60.06 9.11 -23.04
C CYS A 469 -61.10 7.99 -23.24
N ASP A 470 -61.26 7.52 -24.47
CA ASP A 470 -62.24 6.48 -24.80
C ASP A 470 -61.82 5.11 -24.24
N LYS A 471 -60.52 4.81 -24.32
CA LYS A 471 -59.93 3.60 -23.70
C LYS A 471 -60.09 3.61 -22.17
N VAL A 472 -59.88 4.76 -21.52
CA VAL A 472 -60.12 4.90 -20.07
C VAL A 472 -61.61 4.72 -19.73
N SER A 473 -62.51 5.21 -20.58
CA SER A 473 -63.96 4.98 -20.44
C SER A 473 -64.32 3.50 -20.52
N GLU A 474 -63.70 2.76 -21.44
CA GLU A 474 -63.89 1.33 -21.60
C GLU A 474 -63.40 0.56 -20.37
N ILE A 475 -62.22 0.92 -19.84
CA ILE A 475 -61.67 0.36 -18.60
C ILE A 475 -62.63 0.58 -17.42
N GLN A 476 -63.23 1.77 -17.29
CA GLN A 476 -64.21 2.01 -16.22
C GLN A 476 -65.46 1.14 -16.36
N LYS A 477 -65.92 0.91 -17.59
CA LYS A 477 -67.08 0.05 -17.86
C LYS A 477 -66.79 -1.41 -17.53
N LEU A 478 -65.65 -1.94 -17.97
CA LEU A 478 -65.23 -3.31 -17.70
C LEU A 478 -65.03 -3.55 -16.20
N ASP A 479 -64.43 -2.60 -15.51
CA ASP A 479 -64.21 -2.68 -14.07
C ASP A 479 -65.50 -2.61 -13.25
N GLY A 480 -66.50 -1.83 -13.70
CA GLY A 480 -67.85 -1.89 -13.14
C GLY A 480 -68.42 -3.31 -13.15
N GLN A 481 -68.20 -4.07 -14.24
CA GLN A 481 -68.62 -5.47 -14.36
C GLN A 481 -67.80 -6.39 -13.44
N VAL A 482 -66.48 -6.15 -13.29
CA VAL A 482 -65.64 -6.88 -12.33
C VAL A 482 -66.16 -6.69 -10.91
N LYS A 483 -66.45 -5.45 -10.50
CA LYS A 483 -67.03 -5.14 -9.19
C LYS A 483 -68.34 -5.87 -8.95
N GLU A 484 -69.25 -5.86 -9.92
CA GLU A 484 -70.54 -6.55 -9.81
C GLU A 484 -70.35 -8.05 -9.59
N LEU A 485 -69.43 -8.69 -10.32
CA LEU A 485 -69.11 -10.10 -10.14
C LEU A 485 -68.49 -10.38 -8.77
N VAL A 486 -67.58 -9.53 -8.31
CA VAL A 486 -66.94 -9.64 -6.98
C VAL A 486 -68.00 -9.55 -5.86
N LEU A 487 -68.92 -8.59 -5.94
CA LEU A 487 -70.02 -8.46 -4.98
C LEU A 487 -71.00 -9.63 -5.07
N LYS A 488 -71.28 -10.13 -6.27
CA LYS A 488 -72.14 -11.31 -6.49
C LYS A 488 -71.53 -12.57 -5.88
N SER A 489 -70.21 -12.78 -6.04
CA SER A 489 -69.48 -13.88 -5.41
C SER A 489 -69.53 -13.80 -3.87
N SER A 490 -69.43 -12.59 -3.29
CA SER A 490 -69.63 -12.40 -1.85
C SER A 490 -71.03 -12.82 -1.38
N VAL A 491 -72.08 -12.41 -2.09
CA VAL A 491 -73.48 -12.77 -1.73
C VAL A 491 -73.71 -14.28 -1.85
N GLU A 492 -73.11 -14.94 -2.84
CA GLU A 492 -73.20 -16.40 -2.95
C GLU A 492 -72.44 -17.11 -1.83
N ALA A 493 -71.30 -16.57 -1.37
CA ALA A 493 -70.57 -17.08 -0.20
C ALA A 493 -71.40 -16.93 1.08
N GLU A 494 -72.11 -15.81 1.28
CA GLU A 494 -73.09 -15.63 2.36
C GLU A 494 -74.21 -16.67 2.31
N ARG A 495 -74.78 -16.93 1.12
CA ARG A 495 -75.83 -17.94 0.94
C ARG A 495 -75.34 -19.36 1.20
N LEU A 496 -74.09 -19.69 0.85
CA LEU A 496 -73.46 -20.97 1.15
C LEU A 496 -73.31 -21.17 2.67
N VAL A 497 -72.71 -20.20 3.36
CA VAL A 497 -72.47 -20.28 4.81
C VAL A 497 -73.79 -20.31 5.60
N ALA A 498 -74.82 -19.61 5.13
CA ALA A 498 -76.17 -19.63 5.69
C ALA A 498 -76.98 -20.91 5.36
N GLY A 499 -76.41 -21.87 4.61
CA GLY A 499 -77.08 -23.12 4.22
C GLY A 499 -78.19 -22.96 3.17
N LYS A 500 -78.31 -21.78 2.55
CA LYS A 500 -79.33 -21.42 1.54
C LYS A 500 -78.91 -21.73 0.10
N LEU A 501 -77.72 -22.30 -0.09
CA LEU A 501 -77.15 -22.69 -1.39
C LEU A 501 -76.41 -24.02 -1.23
N LYS A 502 -76.67 -24.99 -2.12
CA LYS A 502 -75.97 -26.28 -2.13
C LYS A 502 -74.51 -26.07 -2.53
N LYS A 503 -73.60 -26.84 -1.91
CA LYS A 503 -72.14 -26.76 -2.13
C LYS A 503 -71.77 -26.95 -3.60
N ASP A 504 -72.38 -27.92 -4.29
CA ASP A 504 -72.07 -28.21 -5.70
C ASP A 504 -72.47 -27.05 -6.61
N THR A 505 -73.64 -26.44 -6.36
CA THR A 505 -74.12 -25.25 -7.09
C THR A 505 -73.24 -24.02 -6.83
N TYR A 506 -72.74 -23.85 -5.61
CA TYR A 506 -71.79 -22.77 -5.29
C TYR A 506 -70.46 -22.94 -6.04
N ILE A 507 -69.90 -24.15 -6.08
CA ILE A 507 -68.62 -24.42 -6.78
C ILE A 507 -68.77 -24.14 -8.28
N GLU A 508 -69.89 -24.52 -8.89
CA GLU A 508 -70.18 -24.24 -10.30
C GLU A 508 -70.30 -22.73 -10.57
N ASN A 509 -71.03 -22.00 -9.72
CA ASN A 509 -71.17 -20.56 -9.85
C ASN A 509 -69.86 -19.80 -9.59
N GLU A 510 -69.08 -20.19 -8.57
CA GLU A 510 -67.78 -19.59 -8.25
C GLU A 510 -66.79 -19.79 -9.41
N LYS A 511 -66.78 -20.98 -10.02
CA LYS A 511 -65.98 -21.26 -11.23
C LYS A 511 -66.42 -20.38 -12.41
N MET A 512 -67.73 -20.24 -12.63
CA MET A 512 -68.26 -19.38 -13.70
C MET A 512 -67.91 -17.90 -13.48
N HIS A 513 -68.13 -17.38 -12.27
CA HIS A 513 -67.83 -15.97 -11.93
C HIS A 513 -66.33 -15.72 -11.97
N SER A 514 -65.49 -16.63 -11.47
CA SER A 514 -64.03 -16.51 -11.52
C SER A 514 -63.51 -16.46 -12.94
N ASN A 515 -63.97 -17.35 -13.82
CA ASN A 515 -63.58 -17.33 -15.24
C ASN A 515 -64.00 -16.03 -15.94
N LYS A 516 -65.21 -15.52 -15.65
CA LYS A 516 -65.68 -14.23 -16.20
C LYS A 516 -64.89 -13.05 -15.66
N ARG A 517 -64.54 -13.05 -14.37
CA ARG A 517 -63.67 -12.01 -13.78
C ARG A 517 -62.30 -12.02 -14.44
N GLN A 518 -61.71 -13.20 -14.66
CA GLN A 518 -60.42 -13.33 -15.32
C GLN A 518 -60.45 -12.79 -16.75
N ASP A 519 -61.49 -13.11 -17.54
CA ASP A 519 -61.66 -12.57 -18.90
C ASP A 519 -61.79 -11.04 -18.91
N LEU A 520 -62.56 -10.46 -17.97
CA LEU A 520 -62.71 -9.02 -17.85
C LEU A 520 -61.40 -8.32 -17.42
N VAL A 521 -60.66 -8.90 -16.49
CA VAL A 521 -59.35 -8.38 -16.06
C VAL A 521 -58.36 -8.46 -17.22
N SER A 522 -58.30 -9.58 -17.95
CA SER A 522 -57.44 -9.69 -19.14
C SER A 522 -57.79 -8.68 -20.24
N LYS A 523 -59.08 -8.33 -20.40
CA LYS A 523 -59.48 -7.23 -21.29
C LYS A 523 -59.02 -5.86 -20.80
N ILE A 524 -59.10 -5.61 -19.49
CA ILE A 524 -58.57 -4.38 -18.88
C ILE A 524 -57.05 -4.30 -19.11
N ASP A 525 -56.32 -5.38 -18.83
CA ASP A 525 -54.87 -5.46 -19.01
C ASP A 525 -54.47 -5.20 -20.48
N ASN A 526 -55.16 -5.80 -21.44
CA ASN A 526 -54.92 -5.55 -22.87
C ASN A 526 -55.15 -4.09 -23.27
N ILE A 527 -56.11 -3.40 -22.64
CA ILE A 527 -56.35 -1.97 -22.90
C ILE A 527 -55.25 -1.13 -22.23
N LEU A 528 -54.82 -1.50 -21.02
CA LEU A 528 -53.72 -0.84 -20.31
C LEU A 528 -52.39 -0.97 -21.04
N ASP A 529 -52.09 -2.13 -21.64
CA ASP A 529 -50.88 -2.34 -22.46
C ASP A 529 -50.88 -1.51 -23.75
N ALA A 530 -52.06 -1.05 -24.17
CA ALA A 530 -52.26 -0.21 -25.35
C ALA A 530 -52.40 1.28 -25.02
N LEU A 531 -52.35 1.67 -23.74
CA LEU A 531 -52.31 3.05 -23.25
C LEU A 531 -50.86 3.53 -23.16
#